data_AF-A0A2D8ATP7-F1
#
_entry.id   AF-A0A2D8ATP7-F1
#
_cell.length_a   1.000
_cell.length_b   1.000
_cell.length_c   1.000
_cell.angle_alpha   90.00
_cell.angle_beta   90.00
_cell.angle_gamma   90.00
#
_symmetry.space_group_name_H-M   'P 1'
#
loop_
_entity.id
_entity.type
_entity.pdbx_description
1 polymer ?
#
loop_
_entity_poly.entity_id
_entity_poly.type
_entity_poly.pdbx_seq_one_letter_code
_entity_poly.pdbx_strand_id
1 'polypeptide(L)'
;MGKEYYHCPGCNAKLVFPLDVKAVRCPKCSGEFEIYSLKKVSINRGWKFAIPGLLLAVHPFFLSPLAERGVDIPLLLGFDSYGSYIITMMFTMLFGTLLASYGLVLSIADKHNVGRKNFILEIILLLLMIWEAFLMLTFNGY
;
A
#
# COMPACT_ATOMS: atom_id res chain seq x y z
N MET A 1 32.22 9.03 19.05
CA MET A 1 30.95 9.63 18.61
C MET A 1 30.73 9.23 17.16
N GLY A 2 29.74 8.36 16.90
CA GLY A 2 29.46 7.85 15.55
C GLY A 2 28.92 8.96 14.65
N LYS A 3 29.47 9.09 13.44
CA LYS A 3 28.91 9.95 12.39
C LYS A 3 27.97 9.09 11.55
N GLU A 4 26.68 9.43 11.53
CA GLU A 4 25.74 8.81 10.60
C GLU A 4 25.61 9.67 9.35
N TYR A 5 25.57 9.01 8.20
CA TYR A 5 25.44 9.66 6.89
C TYR A 5 23.97 9.68 6.50
N TYR A 6 23.45 10.88 6.28
CA TYR A 6 22.08 11.09 5.83
C TYR A 6 22.09 11.67 4.42
N HIS A 7 21.06 11.39 3.62
CA HIS A 7 20.87 12.02 2.32
C HIS A 7 19.73 13.03 2.41
N CYS A 8 19.96 14.22 1.86
CA CYS A 8 18.94 15.26 1.80
C CYS A 8 17.77 14.82 0.89
N PRO A 9 16.52 14.82 1.35
CA PRO A 9 15.38 14.45 0.50
C PRO A 9 15.16 15.40 -0.69
N GLY A 10 15.43 16.71 -0.52
CA GLY A 10 15.25 17.70 -1.58
C GLY A 10 16.31 17.70 -2.69
N CYS A 11 17.59 17.48 -2.37
CA CYS A 11 18.69 17.64 -3.33
C CYS A 11 19.71 16.48 -3.33
N ASN A 12 19.41 15.39 -2.63
CA ASN A 12 20.25 14.19 -2.48
C ASN A 12 21.70 14.43 -2.01
N ALA A 13 21.97 15.61 -1.44
CA ALA A 13 23.29 15.95 -0.91
C ALA A 13 23.62 15.06 0.30
N LYS A 14 24.87 14.65 0.41
CA LYS A 14 25.38 13.89 1.55
C LYS A 14 25.50 14.84 2.74
N LEU A 15 24.74 14.54 3.78
CA LEU A 15 24.62 15.31 5.01
C LEU A 15 25.29 14.54 6.14
N VAL A 16 26.13 15.21 6.92
CA VAL A 16 26.84 14.63 8.07
C VAL A 16 26.45 15.44 9.28
N PHE A 17 25.68 14.85 10.19
CA PHE A 17 25.23 15.53 11.40
C PHE A 17 25.51 14.71 12.66
N PRO A 18 25.88 15.36 13.78
CA PRO A 18 25.92 14.71 15.09
C PRO A 18 24.49 14.35 15.54
N LEU A 19 24.36 13.23 16.25
CA LEU A 19 23.09 12.58 16.63
C LEU A 19 22.16 13.44 17.51
N ASP A 20 22.64 14.59 18.01
CA ASP A 20 21.97 15.36 19.07
C ASP A 20 21.14 16.56 18.56
N VAL A 21 20.98 16.71 17.23
CA VAL A 21 20.27 17.86 16.64
C VAL A 21 18.84 17.47 16.26
N LYS A 22 17.83 18.26 16.67
CA LYS A 22 16.42 17.95 16.40
C LYS A 22 15.98 18.26 14.96
N ALA A 23 16.50 19.34 14.39
CA ALA A 23 16.16 19.81 13.04
C ALA A 23 17.40 20.27 12.30
N VAL A 24 17.45 20.01 11.00
CA VAL A 24 18.59 20.35 10.17
C VAL A 24 18.17 21.00 8.87
N ARG A 25 18.78 22.16 8.61
CA ARG A 25 18.66 22.86 7.34
C ARG A 25 19.72 22.34 6.36
N CYS A 26 19.29 21.90 5.19
CA CYS A 26 20.20 21.47 4.14
C CYS A 26 20.99 22.69 3.60
N PRO A 27 22.33 22.66 3.58
CA PRO A 27 23.14 23.77 3.07
C PRO A 27 23.01 23.97 1.55
N LYS A 28 22.51 22.96 0.82
CA LYS A 28 22.41 23.00 -0.65
C LYS A 28 21.05 23.47 -1.17
N CYS A 29 19.96 23.10 -0.49
CA CYS A 29 18.59 23.44 -0.93
C CYS A 29 17.81 24.24 0.11
N SER A 30 18.44 24.63 1.22
CA SER A 30 17.82 25.37 2.35
C SER A 30 16.57 24.72 2.95
N GLY A 31 16.23 23.48 2.58
CA GLY A 31 15.12 22.74 3.17
C GLY A 31 15.43 22.37 4.61
N GLU A 32 14.49 22.63 5.51
CA GLU A 32 14.54 22.20 6.92
C GLU A 32 13.86 20.85 7.08
N PHE A 33 14.55 19.92 7.73
CA PHE A 33 14.06 18.56 7.99
C PHE A 33 14.39 18.17 9.42
N GLU A 34 13.44 17.55 10.13
CA GLU A 34 13.71 16.99 11.45
C GLU A 34 14.56 15.71 11.34
N ILE A 35 15.57 15.50 12.19
CA ILE A 35 16.40 14.28 12.12
C ILE A 35 15.54 13.03 12.38
N TYR A 36 14.47 13.15 13.15
CA TYR A 36 13.48 12.08 13.34
C TYR A 36 12.76 11.70 12.04
N SER A 37 12.61 12.61 11.06
CA SER A 37 12.07 12.27 9.74
C SER A 37 13.11 11.62 8.82
N LEU A 38 14.39 11.88 9.06
CA LEU A 38 15.52 11.18 8.43
C LEU A 38 15.76 9.79 9.02
N LYS A 39 15.21 9.50 10.22
CA LYS A 39 15.31 8.23 10.93
C LYS A 39 14.48 7.15 10.22
N LYS A 40 15.00 6.71 9.07
CA LYS A 40 14.64 5.48 8.36
C LYS A 40 13.13 5.25 8.34
N VAL A 41 12.36 6.22 7.85
CA VAL A 41 11.00 5.94 7.36
C VAL A 41 11.19 4.86 6.30
N SER A 42 10.89 3.61 6.66
CA SER A 42 10.99 2.52 5.71
C SER A 42 9.89 2.76 4.69
N ILE A 43 10.27 3.35 3.55
CA ILE A 43 9.35 3.75 2.47
C ILE A 43 8.48 2.57 1.99
N ASN A 44 8.88 1.34 2.31
CA ASN A 44 8.15 0.12 1.98
C ASN A 44 7.14 -0.32 3.07
N ARG A 45 6.93 0.43 4.16
CA ARG A 45 5.99 0.03 5.23
C ARG A 45 4.56 -0.03 4.71
N GLY A 46 4.14 0.96 3.92
CA GLY A 46 2.84 0.93 3.25
C GLY A 46 2.66 -0.30 2.34
N TRP A 47 3.69 -0.61 1.54
CA TRP A 47 3.68 -1.77 0.64
C TRP A 47 3.59 -3.12 1.37
N LYS A 48 4.09 -3.24 2.60
CA LYS A 48 3.92 -4.47 3.42
C LYS A 48 2.45 -4.79 3.69
N PHE A 49 1.58 -3.79 3.75
CA PHE A 49 0.14 -3.96 3.91
C PHE A 49 -0.58 -3.93 2.56
N ALA A 50 -0.11 -3.11 1.62
CA ALA A 50 -0.74 -2.97 0.31
C ALA A 50 -0.70 -4.26 -0.51
N ILE A 51 0.43 -4.97 -0.54
CA ILE A 51 0.60 -6.22 -1.32
C ILE A 51 -0.36 -7.33 -0.88
N PRO A 52 -0.38 -7.75 0.41
CA PRO A 52 -1.30 -8.79 0.84
C PRO A 52 -2.77 -8.35 0.72
N GLY A 53 -3.07 -7.07 0.97
CA GLY A 53 -4.41 -6.53 0.76
C GLY A 53 -4.85 -6.61 -0.71
N LEU A 54 -3.99 -6.19 -1.64
CA LEU A 54 -4.24 -6.29 -3.08
C LEU A 54 -4.47 -7.74 -3.48
N LEU A 55 -3.63 -8.67 -3.03
CA LEU A 55 -3.77 -10.09 -3.38
C LEU A 55 -5.12 -10.64 -2.94
N LEU A 56 -5.59 -10.28 -1.73
CA LEU A 56 -6.90 -10.66 -1.23
C LEU A 56 -8.05 -9.96 -1.97
N ALA A 57 -7.89 -8.71 -2.38
CA ALA A 57 -8.89 -7.97 -3.14
C ALA A 57 -9.08 -8.57 -4.55
N VAL A 58 -7.99 -8.73 -5.31
CA VAL A 58 -8.07 -9.16 -6.72
C VAL A 58 -8.06 -10.67 -6.95
N HIS A 59 -7.98 -11.52 -5.91
CA HIS A 59 -8.05 -12.98 -6.08
C HIS A 59 -9.24 -13.51 -6.91
N PRO A 60 -10.45 -12.91 -6.93
CA PRO A 60 -11.56 -13.43 -7.74
C PRO A 60 -11.30 -13.24 -9.24
N PHE A 61 -10.59 -12.17 -9.62
CA PHE A 61 -10.20 -11.92 -11.01
C PHE A 61 -9.16 -12.92 -11.52
N PHE A 62 -8.33 -13.48 -10.63
CA PHE A 62 -7.41 -14.56 -11.00
C PHE A 62 -8.12 -15.91 -11.13
N LEU A 63 -9.22 -16.10 -10.40
CA LEU A 63 -10.00 -17.34 -10.41
C LEU A 63 -11.08 -17.35 -11.50
N SER A 64 -11.57 -16.20 -11.97
CA SER A 64 -12.61 -16.12 -13.00
C SER A 64 -12.29 -16.87 -14.31
N PRO A 65 -11.06 -16.85 -14.86
CA PRO A 65 -10.75 -17.57 -16.10
C PRO A 65 -10.75 -19.09 -15.91
N LEU A 66 -10.55 -19.56 -14.68
CA LEU A 66 -10.68 -20.98 -14.32
C LEU A 66 -12.16 -21.36 -14.24
N ALA A 67 -13.01 -20.49 -13.68
CA ALA A 67 -14.46 -20.67 -13.63
C ALA A 67 -15.05 -20.84 -15.03
N GLU A 68 -14.67 -19.96 -15.97
CA GLU A 68 -15.15 -19.96 -17.35
C GLU A 68 -14.78 -21.24 -18.11
N ARG A 69 -13.70 -21.93 -17.70
CA ARG A 69 -13.29 -23.23 -18.26
C ARG A 69 -14.02 -24.41 -17.63
N GLY A 70 -15.03 -24.17 -16.80
CA GLY A 70 -15.81 -25.21 -16.13
C GLY A 70 -15.10 -25.84 -14.94
N VAL A 71 -14.10 -25.17 -14.35
CA VAL A 71 -13.49 -25.63 -13.10
C VAL A 71 -14.40 -25.25 -11.94
N ASP A 72 -14.83 -26.24 -11.17
CA ASP A 72 -15.56 -26.03 -9.91
C ASP A 72 -14.63 -25.47 -8.84
N ILE A 73 -14.44 -24.14 -8.87
CA ILE A 73 -13.59 -23.40 -7.93
C ILE A 73 -13.98 -23.65 -6.46
N PRO A 74 -15.27 -23.69 -6.07
CA PRO A 74 -15.63 -23.97 -4.68
C PRO A 74 -15.09 -25.32 -4.23
N LEU A 75 -15.23 -26.36 -5.06
CA LEU A 75 -14.73 -27.69 -4.75
C LEU A 75 -13.18 -27.73 -4.69
N LEU A 76 -12.52 -27.04 -5.63
CA LEU A 76 -11.05 -26.93 -5.65
C LEU A 76 -10.49 -26.29 -4.38
N LEU A 77 -11.21 -25.32 -3.83
CA LEU A 77 -10.84 -24.60 -2.61
C LEU A 77 -11.39 -25.25 -1.33
N GLY A 78 -12.05 -26.41 -1.44
CA GLY A 78 -12.55 -27.17 -0.29
C GLY A 78 -13.83 -26.62 0.34
N PHE A 79 -14.64 -25.86 -0.42
CA PHE A 79 -15.94 -25.40 0.02
C PHE A 79 -17.03 -26.42 -0.31
N ASP A 80 -17.85 -26.74 0.69
CA ASP A 80 -18.98 -27.67 0.55
C ASP A 80 -20.17 -27.07 -0.21
N SER A 81 -20.20 -25.75 -0.43
CA SER A 81 -21.29 -25.08 -1.14
C SER A 81 -20.84 -23.81 -1.86
N TYR A 82 -21.56 -23.45 -2.92
CA TYR A 82 -21.38 -22.17 -3.60
C TYR A 82 -21.71 -20.97 -2.69
N GLY A 83 -22.67 -21.11 -1.77
CA GLY A 83 -23.04 -20.04 -0.84
C GLY A 83 -21.94 -19.70 0.15
N SER A 84 -21.32 -20.71 0.78
CA SER A 84 -20.20 -20.52 1.69
C SER A 84 -18.97 -19.95 0.99
N TYR A 85 -18.73 -20.36 -0.26
CA TYR A 85 -17.71 -19.78 -1.12
C TYR A 85 -17.98 -18.28 -1.37
N ILE A 86 -19.16 -17.90 -1.85
CA ILE A 86 -19.50 -16.49 -2.15
C ILE A 86 -19.37 -15.60 -0.91
N ILE A 87 -19.88 -16.04 0.24
CA ILE A 87 -19.76 -15.28 1.50
C ILE A 87 -18.28 -15.09 1.85
N THR A 88 -17.48 -16.14 1.75
CA THR A 88 -16.04 -16.07 2.04
C THR A 88 -15.33 -15.12 1.09
N MET A 89 -15.64 -15.19 -0.22
CA MET A 89 -15.10 -14.29 -1.24
C MET A 89 -15.44 -12.82 -0.94
N MET A 90 -16.68 -12.53 -0.55
CA MET A 90 -17.09 -11.17 -0.17
C MET A 90 -16.32 -10.66 1.04
N PHE A 91 -16.13 -11.50 2.07
CA PHE A 91 -15.37 -11.13 3.26
C PHE A 91 -13.89 -10.90 2.94
N THR A 92 -13.26 -11.77 2.15
CA THR A 92 -11.84 -11.63 1.78
C THR A 92 -11.60 -10.43 0.88
N MET A 93 -12.50 -10.16 -0.07
CA MET A 93 -12.44 -8.95 -0.88
C MET A 93 -12.57 -7.70 0.00
N LEU A 94 -13.59 -7.61 0.84
CA LEU A 94 -13.83 -6.42 1.66
C LEU A 94 -12.67 -6.15 2.63
N PHE A 95 -12.15 -7.20 3.27
CA PHE A 95 -10.97 -7.09 4.11
C PHE A 95 -9.71 -6.75 3.30
N GLY A 96 -9.55 -7.35 2.12
CA GLY A 96 -8.46 -7.07 1.18
C GLY A 96 -8.42 -5.61 0.73
N THR A 97 -9.57 -5.07 0.31
CA THR A 97 -9.71 -3.67 -0.13
C THR A 97 -9.40 -2.69 1.00
N LEU A 98 -9.85 -2.96 2.24
CA LEU A 98 -9.52 -2.14 3.42
C LEU A 98 -8.01 -2.19 3.73
N LEU A 99 -7.41 -3.37 3.71
CA LEU A 99 -5.99 -3.54 3.99
C LEU A 99 -5.12 -2.89 2.90
N ALA A 100 -5.51 -3.04 1.64
CA ALA A 100 -4.84 -2.46 0.48
C ALA A 100 -4.87 -0.93 0.53
N SER A 101 -6.06 -0.36 0.71
CA SER A 101 -6.26 1.09 0.79
C SER A 101 -5.46 1.70 1.95
N TYR A 102 -5.48 1.08 3.13
CA TYR A 102 -4.66 1.50 4.27
C TYR A 102 -3.17 1.49 3.95
N GLY A 103 -2.67 0.42 3.34
CA GLY A 103 -1.26 0.31 2.92
C GLY A 103 -0.86 1.35 1.88
N LEU A 104 -1.73 1.63 0.91
CA LEU A 104 -1.51 2.63 -0.13
C LEU A 104 -1.49 4.05 0.42
N VAL A 105 -2.43 4.40 1.32
CA VAL A 105 -2.46 5.70 2.01
C VAL A 105 -1.17 5.91 2.80
N LEU A 106 -0.73 4.89 3.56
CA LEU A 106 0.55 4.95 4.27
C LEU A 106 1.74 5.16 3.32
N SER A 107 1.77 4.45 2.19
CA SER A 107 2.83 4.61 1.18
C SER A 107 2.85 6.04 0.60
N ILE A 108 1.68 6.62 0.33
CA ILE A 108 1.55 8.01 -0.15
C ILE A 108 2.05 8.99 0.91
N ALA A 109 1.62 8.82 2.17
CA ALA A 109 2.04 9.68 3.27
C ALA A 109 3.56 9.63 3.50
N ASP A 110 4.15 8.43 3.48
CA ASP A 110 5.60 8.24 3.59
C ASP A 110 6.35 8.91 2.44
N LYS A 111 5.87 8.77 1.19
CA LYS A 111 6.47 9.41 0.02
C LYS A 111 6.35 10.92 0.04
N HIS A 112 5.19 11.44 0.48
CA HIS A 112 4.94 12.87 0.63
C HIS A 112 5.88 13.48 1.68
N ASN A 113 6.02 12.85 2.85
CA ASN A 113 6.90 13.31 3.93
C ASN A 113 8.39 13.30 3.55
N VAL A 114 8.80 12.39 2.66
CA VAL A 114 10.18 12.32 2.12
C VAL A 114 10.37 13.22 0.89
N GLY A 115 9.35 13.98 0.46
CA GLY A 115 9.42 14.87 -0.70
C GLY A 115 9.50 14.17 -2.05
N ARG A 116 9.20 12.87 -2.13
CA ARG A 116 9.19 12.12 -3.38
C ARG A 116 7.85 12.28 -4.11
N LYS A 117 7.91 12.70 -5.37
CA LYS A 117 6.74 12.90 -6.24
C LYS A 117 6.22 11.63 -6.93
N ASN A 118 6.88 10.49 -6.73
CA ASN A 118 6.53 9.23 -7.40
C ASN A 118 5.44 8.47 -6.64
N PHE A 119 4.24 9.05 -6.52
CA PHE A 119 3.07 8.44 -5.87
C PHE A 119 1.94 8.10 -6.86
N ILE A 120 2.19 8.24 -8.17
CA ILE A 120 1.20 8.01 -9.23
C ILE A 120 0.66 6.56 -9.19
N LEU A 121 1.54 5.58 -9.02
CA LEU A 121 1.14 4.17 -8.95
C LEU A 121 0.21 3.91 -7.77
N GLU A 122 0.53 4.46 -6.60
CA GLU A 122 -0.33 4.33 -5.43
C GLU A 122 -1.71 4.95 -5.64
N ILE A 123 -1.79 6.12 -6.28
CA ILE A 123 -3.08 6.75 -6.59
C ILE A 123 -3.89 5.88 -7.54
N ILE A 124 -3.29 5.35 -8.61
CA ILE A 124 -3.97 4.46 -9.56
C ILE A 124 -4.52 3.23 -8.83
N LEU A 125 -3.71 2.59 -8.00
CA LEU A 125 -4.15 1.42 -7.22
C LEU A 125 -5.27 1.77 -6.24
N LEU A 126 -5.20 2.95 -5.60
CA LEU A 126 -6.22 3.40 -4.66
C LEU A 126 -7.54 3.69 -5.36
N LEU A 127 -7.50 4.28 -6.55
CA LEU A 127 -8.68 4.45 -7.41
C LEU A 127 -9.30 3.10 -7.83
N LEU A 128 -8.46 2.10 -8.16
CA LEU A 128 -8.94 0.75 -8.47
C LEU A 128 -9.65 0.11 -7.26
N MET A 129 -9.11 0.28 -6.04
CA MET A 129 -9.74 -0.21 -4.82
C MET A 129 -11.08 0.49 -4.54
N ILE A 130 -11.18 1.80 -4.79
CA ILE A 130 -12.44 2.53 -4.66
C ILE A 130 -13.46 2.03 -5.68
N TRP A 131 -13.04 1.80 -6.93
CA TRP A 131 -13.90 1.26 -7.97
C TRP A 131 -14.42 -0.14 -7.61
N GLU A 132 -13.54 -1.02 -7.13
CA GLU A 132 -13.93 -2.35 -6.64
C GLU A 132 -14.93 -2.28 -5.49
N ALA A 133 -14.69 -1.43 -4.49
CA ALA A 133 -15.62 -1.23 -3.39
C ALA A 133 -16.99 -0.72 -3.87
N PHE A 134 -17.00 0.19 -4.85
CA PHE A 134 -18.22 0.68 -5.47
C PHE A 134 -18.99 -0.44 -6.18
N LEU A 135 -18.32 -1.30 -6.94
CA LEU A 135 -18.92 -2.47 -7.58
C LEU A 135 -19.53 -3.41 -6.53
N MET A 136 -18.80 -3.72 -5.45
CA MET A 136 -19.32 -4.60 -4.40
C MET A 136 -20.59 -4.05 -3.74
N LEU A 137 -20.68 -2.74 -3.50
CA LEU A 137 -21.85 -2.10 -2.93
C LEU A 137 -23.04 -2.07 -3.90
N THR A 138 -22.79 -1.89 -5.20
CA THR A 138 -23.86 -1.85 -6.22
C THR A 138 -24.40 -3.22 -6.57
N PHE A 139 -23.56 -4.26 -6.61
CA PHE A 139 -23.98 -5.61 -6.98
C PHE A 139 -24.53 -6.46 -5.82
N ASN A 140 -24.18 -6.16 -4.55
CA ASN A 140 -24.76 -6.85 -3.38
C ASN A 140 -25.95 -6.13 -2.73
N GLY A 141 -26.35 -4.96 -3.27
CA GLY A 141 -27.47 -4.16 -2.78
C GLY A 141 -28.83 -4.50 -3.40
N TYR A 142 -28.93 -5.54 -4.24
CA TYR A 142 -30.14 -6.00 -4.91
C TYR A 142 -30.48 -7.45 -4.55
#